data_AF-A0A922S4I2-F1
#
_entry.id   AF-A0A922S4I2-F1
#
_cell.length_a   1.000
_cell.length_b   1.000
_cell.length_c   1.000
_cell.angle_alpha   90.00
_cell.angle_beta   90.00
_cell.angle_gamma   90.00
#
_symmetry.space_group_name_H-M   'P 1'
#
loop_
_entity.id
_entity.type
_entity.pdbx_description
1 polymer ?
#
loop_
_entity_poly.entity_id
_entity_poly.type
_entity_poly.pdbx_seq_one_letter_code
_entity_poly.pdbx_strand_id
1 'polypeptide(L)'
;RHNVLSFQSMSLMLIVVWLKESFKCQDICEQRKWTTLEKVISENSSYRYSQHYMYLQSISIDQSPPAVNTRFGEPTKDWDGTSKLSFKYYNSQVESFGISFYGFMYIRRKINLGYIQAFRAKNIVPKFKIFNDKELFAVRWFINQEVDGKQLTATVTCLIHPNGKIVLYYDNIPPKIKGIEWKPKIVGKFSCGGKDGTESQVTTPETWIKSGTLMEYEPIGNYCPIYTSSEECQRATTSNITCFWCDKANICIDDTDQDAHNTKVNNCHAKNPDVNDLSTQTTEETDQHSNMTTDVNKENLEKKSSWYLYIVIPLIITFVGVCVGFLIWRWLHKRNRSEE
;
A
#
# COMPACT_ATOMS: atom_id res chain seq x y z
N ARG A 1 9.14 -27.04 36.50
CA ARG A 1 7.83 -26.40 36.23
C ARG A 1 8.09 -25.02 35.64
N HIS A 2 8.48 -24.94 34.36
CA HIS A 2 8.55 -23.72 33.55
C HIS A 2 8.47 -24.13 32.07
N ASN A 3 7.87 -23.27 31.23
CA ASN A 3 7.85 -23.30 29.75
C ASN A 3 6.73 -24.03 29.00
N VAL A 4 5.49 -24.09 29.52
CA VAL A 4 4.32 -24.45 28.69
C VAL A 4 3.56 -23.21 28.17
N LEU A 5 3.60 -22.09 28.91
CA LEU A 5 2.92 -20.84 28.53
C LEU A 5 3.59 -20.11 27.35
N SER A 6 4.88 -20.34 27.10
CA SER A 6 5.61 -19.70 26.00
C SER A 6 5.20 -20.21 24.62
N PHE A 7 4.92 -21.51 24.48
CA PHE A 7 4.65 -22.12 23.17
C PHE A 7 3.22 -21.88 22.69
N GLN A 8 2.24 -21.92 23.60
CA GLN A 8 0.84 -21.59 23.27
C GLN A 8 0.66 -20.11 22.96
N SER A 9 1.34 -19.22 23.70
CA SER A 9 1.32 -17.77 23.43
C SER A 9 1.96 -17.41 22.09
N MET A 10 3.11 -18.03 21.74
CA MET A 10 3.74 -17.82 20.43
C MET A 10 2.88 -18.36 19.28
N SER A 11 2.22 -19.52 19.46
CA SER A 11 1.32 -20.07 18.44
C SER A 11 0.09 -19.18 18.21
N LEU A 12 -0.50 -18.62 19.27
CA LEU A 12 -1.62 -17.69 19.15
C LEU A 12 -1.19 -16.37 18.50
N MET A 13 -0.02 -15.83 18.86
CA MET A 13 0.52 -14.62 18.21
C MET A 13 0.81 -14.83 16.72
N LEU A 14 1.33 -16.01 16.34
CA LEU A 14 1.53 -16.35 14.93
C LEU A 14 0.21 -16.46 14.18
N ILE A 15 -0.83 -17.04 14.79
CA ILE A 15 -2.18 -17.10 14.20
C ILE A 15 -2.76 -15.70 14.05
N VAL A 16 -2.64 -14.82 15.05
CA VAL A 16 -3.15 -13.44 14.99
C VAL A 16 -2.41 -12.61 13.94
N VAL A 17 -1.07 -12.73 13.86
CA VAL A 17 -0.25 -12.04 12.86
C VAL A 17 -0.61 -12.56 11.45
N TRP A 18 -0.73 -13.88 11.29
CA TRP A 18 -1.10 -14.50 10.02
C TRP A 18 -2.50 -14.09 9.56
N LEU A 19 -3.48 -14.10 10.48
CA LEU A 19 -4.83 -13.62 10.22
C LEU A 19 -4.81 -12.14 9.79
N LYS A 20 -4.12 -11.26 10.53
CA LYS A 20 -4.03 -9.83 10.21
C LYS A 20 -3.38 -9.55 8.85
N GLU A 21 -2.36 -10.33 8.48
CA GLU A 21 -1.69 -10.22 7.18
C GLU A 21 -2.56 -10.77 6.05
N SER A 22 -3.30 -11.86 6.30
CA SER A 22 -4.27 -12.43 5.35
C SER A 22 -5.49 -11.54 5.11
N PHE A 23 -6.02 -10.85 6.12
CA PHE A 23 -7.15 -9.92 5.99
C PHE A 23 -6.79 -8.69 5.14
N LYS A 24 -5.63 -8.06 5.40
CA LYS A 24 -5.13 -6.95 4.56
C LYS A 24 -5.01 -7.34 3.09
N CYS A 25 -4.58 -8.58 2.85
CA CYS A 25 -4.49 -9.08 1.49
C CYS A 25 -5.89 -9.23 0.89
N GLN A 26 -6.85 -9.80 1.62
CA GLN A 26 -8.19 -10.07 1.12
C GLN A 26 -8.95 -8.80 0.71
N ASP A 27 -8.81 -7.70 1.46
CA ASP A 27 -9.44 -6.41 1.10
C ASP A 27 -8.91 -5.84 -0.22
N ILE A 28 -7.59 -5.89 -0.44
CA ILE A 28 -6.94 -5.47 -1.69
C ILE A 28 -7.40 -6.34 -2.86
N CYS A 29 -7.53 -7.65 -2.63
CA CYS A 29 -7.91 -8.60 -3.66
C CYS A 29 -9.39 -8.50 -4.07
N GLU A 30 -10.25 -8.09 -3.14
CA GLU A 30 -11.69 -7.92 -3.39
C GLU A 30 -12.03 -6.53 -3.96
N GLN A 31 -11.27 -5.49 -3.60
CA GLN A 31 -11.55 -4.11 -4.01
C GLN A 31 -10.43 -3.48 -4.87
N ARG A 32 -10.07 -4.14 -5.98
CA ARG A 32 -9.02 -3.68 -6.94
C ARG A 32 -9.12 -2.21 -7.39
N LYS A 33 -10.31 -1.61 -7.38
CA LYS A 33 -10.51 -0.22 -7.83
C LYS A 33 -9.74 0.80 -6.98
N TRP A 34 -9.46 0.50 -5.71
CA TRP A 34 -8.76 1.43 -4.81
C TRP A 34 -7.24 1.46 -5.01
N THR A 35 -6.63 0.38 -5.49
CA THR A 35 -5.17 0.32 -5.64
C THR A 35 -4.63 1.20 -6.77
N THR A 36 -5.52 1.67 -7.64
CA THR A 36 -5.25 2.58 -8.76
C THR A 36 -5.92 3.94 -8.60
N LEU A 37 -6.61 4.19 -7.47
CA LEU A 37 -7.30 5.45 -7.26
C LEU A 37 -6.27 6.52 -6.90
N GLU A 38 -6.10 7.48 -7.82
CA GLU A 38 -5.43 8.75 -7.56
C GLU A 38 -6.49 9.80 -7.22
N LYS A 39 -6.27 10.53 -6.13
CA LYS A 39 -7.01 11.75 -5.83
C LYS A 39 -6.06 12.93 -5.82
N VAL A 40 -6.18 13.81 -6.79
CA VAL A 40 -5.42 15.08 -6.79
C VAL A 40 -6.07 16.03 -5.78
N ILE A 41 -5.30 16.45 -4.78
CA ILE A 41 -5.75 17.33 -3.70
C ILE A 41 -5.48 18.79 -4.06
N SER A 42 -4.31 19.06 -4.64
CA SER A 42 -3.92 20.39 -5.06
C SER A 42 -2.98 20.31 -6.25
N GLU A 43 -3.15 21.19 -7.22
CA GLU A 43 -2.28 21.28 -8.39
C GLU A 43 -2.21 22.72 -8.91
N ASN A 44 -1.00 23.16 -9.23
CA ASN A 44 -0.74 24.37 -9.99
C ASN A 44 0.39 24.12 -11.00
N SER A 45 0.93 25.17 -11.64
CA SER A 45 2.00 25.00 -12.64
C SER A 45 3.34 24.49 -12.10
N SER A 46 3.53 24.53 -10.78
CA SER A 46 4.80 24.25 -10.11
C SER A 46 4.75 23.22 -8.99
N TYR A 47 3.55 22.82 -8.60
CA TYR A 47 3.32 21.95 -7.47
C TYR A 47 2.12 21.06 -7.74
N ARG A 48 2.23 19.77 -7.40
CA ARG A 48 1.11 18.82 -7.38
C ARG A 48 1.18 17.99 -6.12
N TYR A 49 0.04 17.83 -5.48
CA TYR A 49 -0.15 17.00 -4.31
C TYR A 49 -1.32 16.06 -4.56
N SER A 50 -1.06 14.76 -4.51
CA SER A 50 -2.07 13.74 -4.70
C SER A 50 -1.95 12.61 -3.70
N GLN A 51 -3.11 12.03 -3.37
CA GLN A 51 -3.24 10.89 -2.50
C GLN A 51 -3.44 9.64 -3.35
N HIS A 52 -2.69 8.60 -2.99
CA HIS A 52 -2.74 7.28 -3.60
C HIS A 52 -2.90 6.23 -2.51
N TYR A 53 -3.11 4.99 -2.93
CA TYR A 53 -3.15 3.88 -2.01
C TYR A 53 -1.83 3.77 -1.21
N MET A 54 -1.93 4.01 0.10
CA MET A 54 -0.84 3.97 1.09
C MET A 54 0.27 5.02 0.96
N TYR A 55 0.17 5.95 0.01
CA TYR A 55 1.15 7.03 -0.16
C TYR A 55 0.50 8.37 -0.48
N LEU A 56 1.08 9.43 0.08
CA LEU A 56 0.89 10.79 -0.38
C LEU A 56 2.04 11.13 -1.32
N GLN A 57 1.73 11.70 -2.47
CA GLN A 57 2.70 12.15 -3.45
C GLN A 57 2.73 13.67 -3.50
N SER A 58 3.91 14.26 -3.27
CA SER A 58 4.19 15.64 -3.63
C SER A 58 5.12 15.68 -4.84
N ILE A 59 4.88 16.62 -5.75
CA ILE A 59 5.75 16.92 -6.89
C ILE A 59 5.95 18.44 -6.86
N SER A 60 7.20 18.87 -6.84
CA SER A 60 7.59 20.28 -6.88
C SER A 60 8.65 20.46 -7.96
N ILE A 61 8.54 21.54 -8.73
CA ILE A 61 9.55 21.89 -9.74
C ILE A 61 10.51 22.96 -9.21
N ASP A 62 11.60 23.16 -9.94
CA ASP A 62 12.60 24.20 -9.70
C ASP A 62 13.18 24.16 -8.27
N GLN A 63 13.27 22.95 -7.71
CA GLN A 63 13.85 22.67 -6.40
C GLN A 63 15.36 22.48 -6.49
N SER A 64 16.04 22.79 -5.38
CA SER A 64 17.47 22.48 -5.24
C SER A 64 17.70 20.99 -4.98
N PRO A 65 18.86 20.43 -5.38
CA PRO A 65 19.19 19.04 -5.11
C PRO A 65 19.18 18.73 -3.61
N PRO A 66 18.66 17.57 -3.18
CA PRO A 66 18.72 17.18 -1.79
C PRO A 66 20.17 17.05 -1.34
N ALA A 67 20.50 17.65 -0.19
CA ALA A 67 21.84 17.60 0.39
C ALA A 67 22.18 16.17 0.83
N VAL A 68 22.95 15.45 0.02
CA VAL A 68 23.41 14.09 0.31
C VAL A 68 24.93 14.08 0.26
N ASN A 69 25.54 14.38 1.40
CA ASN A 69 27.00 14.35 1.56
C ASN A 69 27.44 12.96 2.05
N THR A 70 27.32 11.96 1.17
CA THR A 70 27.67 10.58 1.50
C THR A 70 28.64 9.99 0.50
N ARG A 71 29.46 9.04 0.96
CA ARG A 71 30.39 8.31 0.09
C ARG A 71 29.65 7.14 -0.55
N PHE A 72 29.33 7.29 -1.83
CA PHE A 72 28.69 6.22 -2.58
C PHE A 72 29.70 5.15 -3.04
N GLY A 73 29.27 3.90 -3.02
CA GLY A 73 29.93 2.81 -3.76
C GLY A 73 29.56 2.85 -5.25
N GLU A 74 30.45 2.32 -6.08
CA GLU A 74 30.29 2.23 -7.54
C GLU A 74 30.21 0.77 -7.99
N PRO A 75 29.00 0.18 -8.05
CA PRO A 75 28.83 -1.17 -8.59
C PRO A 75 29.12 -1.19 -10.10
N THR A 76 29.74 -2.27 -10.57
CA THR A 76 30.05 -2.48 -12.00
C THR A 76 28.94 -3.23 -12.75
N LYS A 77 27.97 -3.80 -12.02
CA LYS A 77 26.81 -4.52 -12.55
C LYS A 77 25.55 -4.22 -11.72
N ASP A 78 24.40 -4.73 -12.16
CA ASP A 78 23.17 -4.76 -11.35
C ASP A 78 23.51 -5.25 -9.93
N TRP A 79 22.97 -4.54 -8.94
CA TRP A 79 23.35 -4.74 -7.54
C TRP A 79 22.20 -5.37 -6.78
N ASP A 80 22.46 -6.49 -6.12
CA ASP A 80 21.55 -7.06 -5.12
C ASP A 80 22.23 -7.02 -3.76
N GLY A 81 21.51 -6.56 -2.75
CA GLY A 81 22.07 -6.50 -1.40
C GLY A 81 21.02 -6.33 -0.31
N THR A 82 21.38 -6.80 0.88
CA THR A 82 20.59 -6.64 2.09
C THR A 82 20.49 -5.17 2.46
N SER A 83 19.29 -4.73 2.81
CA SER A 83 19.06 -3.38 3.31
C SER A 83 19.69 -3.26 4.71
N LYS A 84 20.52 -2.25 4.93
CA LYS A 84 20.90 -1.85 6.29
C LYS A 84 19.85 -0.95 6.94
N LEU A 85 19.05 -0.29 6.11
CA LEU A 85 17.92 0.55 6.49
C LEU A 85 16.74 -0.32 6.90
N SER A 86 16.15 -0.04 8.07
CA SER A 86 14.87 -0.64 8.46
C SER A 86 13.74 0.33 8.15
N PHE A 87 12.85 -0.06 7.23
CA PHE A 87 11.66 0.70 6.86
C PHE A 87 10.59 -0.22 6.29
N LYS A 88 9.39 0.32 6.10
CA LYS A 88 8.28 -0.39 5.46
C LYS A 88 7.98 0.18 4.09
N TYR A 89 7.71 -0.70 3.12
CA TYR A 89 7.23 -0.36 1.79
C TYR A 89 5.85 -0.99 1.59
N TYR A 90 4.81 -0.17 1.32
CA TYR A 90 3.40 -0.63 1.35
C TYR A 90 3.07 -1.41 2.64
N ASN A 91 3.51 -0.88 3.79
CA ASN A 91 3.37 -1.47 5.14
C ASN A 91 4.03 -2.85 5.33
N SER A 92 4.83 -3.31 4.37
CA SER A 92 5.61 -4.55 4.46
C SER A 92 7.06 -4.24 4.79
N GLN A 93 7.63 -4.97 5.75
CA GLN A 93 9.04 -4.80 6.11
C GLN A 93 9.95 -5.19 4.93
N VAL A 94 10.90 -4.32 4.62
CA VAL A 94 11.91 -4.56 3.57
C VAL A 94 13.13 -5.25 4.16
N GLU A 95 13.66 -6.24 3.43
CA GLU A 95 14.88 -6.98 3.82
C GLU A 95 16.03 -6.75 2.83
N SER A 96 15.74 -6.58 1.54
CA SER A 96 16.76 -6.39 0.51
C SER A 96 16.27 -5.56 -0.67
N PHE A 97 17.22 -5.07 -1.46
CA PHE A 97 16.98 -4.37 -2.71
C PHE A 97 17.70 -5.04 -3.88
N GLY A 98 17.18 -4.81 -5.08
CA GLY A 98 17.90 -5.02 -6.34
C GLY A 98 17.89 -3.73 -7.16
N ILE A 99 19.04 -3.23 -7.56
CA ILE A 99 19.19 -2.02 -8.37
C ILE A 99 19.63 -2.41 -9.77
N SER A 100 18.88 -1.95 -10.76
CA SER A 100 19.19 -2.13 -12.17
C SER A 100 19.71 -0.85 -12.81
N PHE A 101 20.61 -0.99 -13.78
CA PHE A 101 21.02 0.12 -14.65
C PHE A 101 19.85 0.78 -15.36
N TYR A 102 18.77 0.06 -15.65
CA TYR A 102 17.65 0.55 -16.45
C TYR A 102 16.70 1.51 -15.70
N GLY A 103 17.06 1.95 -14.49
CA GLY A 103 16.29 2.90 -13.68
C GLY A 103 15.30 2.24 -12.71
N PHE A 104 15.49 0.95 -12.41
CA PHE A 104 14.63 0.19 -11.51
C PHE A 104 15.33 -0.12 -10.19
N MET A 105 14.55 -0.05 -9.12
CA MET A 105 14.87 -0.53 -7.79
C MET A 105 13.80 -1.52 -7.35
N TYR A 106 14.13 -2.81 -7.33
CA TYR A 106 13.30 -3.88 -6.83
C TYR A 106 13.37 -3.93 -5.31
N ILE A 107 12.22 -4.01 -4.66
CA ILE A 107 12.10 -4.04 -3.20
C ILE A 107 11.64 -5.43 -2.81
N ARG A 108 12.42 -6.09 -1.94
CA ARG A 108 12.25 -7.51 -1.66
C ARG A 108 12.24 -7.81 -0.17
N ARG A 109 11.50 -8.87 0.14
CA ARG A 109 11.54 -9.62 1.39
C ARG A 109 11.96 -11.06 1.03
N LYS A 110 11.22 -12.08 1.50
CA LYS A 110 11.23 -13.45 0.93
C LYS A 110 10.60 -13.50 -0.47
N ILE A 111 9.68 -12.59 -0.76
CA ILE A 111 9.02 -12.43 -2.06
C ILE A 111 9.25 -11.01 -2.60
N ASN A 112 8.91 -10.78 -3.86
CA ASN A 112 8.94 -9.45 -4.48
C ASN A 112 7.81 -8.58 -3.92
N LEU A 113 8.15 -7.52 -3.17
CA LEU A 113 7.17 -6.56 -2.65
C LEU A 113 6.77 -5.52 -3.69
N GLY A 114 7.57 -5.34 -4.74
CA GLY A 114 7.33 -4.38 -5.80
C GLY A 114 8.61 -3.68 -6.26
N TYR A 115 8.47 -2.51 -6.85
CA TYR A 115 9.61 -1.77 -7.38
C TYR A 115 9.34 -0.26 -7.44
N ILE A 116 10.43 0.51 -7.35
CA ILE A 116 10.49 1.92 -7.70
C ILE A 116 11.12 2.00 -9.08
N GLN A 117 10.45 2.64 -10.03
CA GLN A 117 10.98 2.97 -11.34
C GLN A 117 11.22 4.48 -11.36
N ALA A 118 12.48 4.91 -11.41
CA ALA A 118 12.84 6.32 -11.51
C ALA A 118 12.76 6.83 -12.96
N PHE A 119 13.09 5.95 -13.91
CA PHE A 119 12.97 6.13 -15.35
C PHE A 119 13.07 4.73 -15.99
N ARG A 120 12.86 4.62 -17.31
CA ARG A 120 13.11 3.40 -18.05
C ARG A 120 14.07 3.66 -19.20
N ALA A 121 15.28 3.12 -19.10
CA ALA A 121 16.22 3.13 -20.22
C ALA A 121 15.91 2.01 -21.22
N LYS A 122 15.97 2.31 -22.52
CA LYS A 122 15.71 1.35 -23.60
C LYS A 122 17.01 0.85 -24.22
N ASN A 123 17.83 1.76 -24.75
CA ASN A 123 19.04 1.43 -25.53
C ASN A 123 20.30 2.07 -24.94
N ILE A 124 20.25 2.50 -23.68
CA ILE A 124 21.36 3.15 -22.97
C ILE A 124 21.57 2.39 -21.67
N VAL A 125 22.83 2.32 -21.24
CA VAL A 125 23.22 1.74 -19.96
C VAL A 125 23.75 2.86 -19.06
N PRO A 126 22.89 3.45 -18.22
CA PRO A 126 23.32 4.41 -17.21
C PRO A 126 24.37 3.81 -16.29
N LYS A 127 25.16 4.66 -15.63
CA LYS A 127 25.95 4.24 -14.46
C LYS A 127 25.13 4.54 -13.21
N PHE A 128 25.37 3.84 -12.11
CA PHE A 128 24.78 4.22 -10.83
C PHE A 128 25.74 4.06 -9.66
N LYS A 129 25.40 4.76 -8.59
CA LYS A 129 26.11 4.79 -7.33
C LYS A 129 25.13 4.48 -6.20
N ILE A 130 25.57 3.71 -5.20
CA ILE A 130 24.71 3.29 -4.08
C ILE A 130 25.33 3.73 -2.76
N PHE A 131 24.48 4.21 -1.85
CA PHE A 131 24.75 4.36 -0.44
C PHE A 131 23.73 3.54 0.34
N ASN A 132 24.21 2.64 1.21
CA ASN A 132 23.37 1.73 1.99
C ASN A 132 23.81 1.77 3.45
N ASP A 133 23.06 2.54 4.25
CA ASP A 133 23.28 2.75 5.67
C ASP A 133 21.97 2.59 6.47
N LYS A 134 22.07 2.63 7.81
CA LYS A 134 20.93 2.49 8.72
C LYS A 134 20.03 3.72 8.73
N GLU A 135 20.59 4.90 8.41
CA GLU A 135 19.88 6.17 8.47
C GLU A 135 19.35 6.63 7.10
N LEU A 136 19.89 6.07 6.01
CA LEU A 136 19.53 6.45 4.65
C LEU A 136 19.94 5.35 3.66
N PHE A 137 19.07 5.08 2.70
CA PHE A 137 19.43 4.39 1.47
C PHE A 137 19.35 5.37 0.31
N ALA A 138 20.37 5.40 -0.55
CA ALA A 138 20.38 6.29 -1.71
C ALA A 138 20.94 5.59 -2.95
N VAL A 139 20.32 5.87 -4.10
CA VAL A 139 20.83 5.48 -5.41
C VAL A 139 20.88 6.72 -6.28
N ARG A 140 22.00 6.90 -6.98
CA ARG A 140 22.18 7.97 -7.94
C ARG A 140 22.54 7.38 -9.30
N TRP A 141 21.66 7.55 -10.28
CA TRP A 141 21.92 7.18 -11.67
C TRP A 141 22.50 8.36 -12.44
N PHE A 142 23.46 8.06 -13.32
CA PHE A 142 24.13 9.00 -14.21
C PHE A 142 23.90 8.53 -15.65
N ILE A 143 23.22 9.37 -16.42
CA ILE A 143 22.83 9.08 -17.79
C ILE A 143 23.62 10.05 -18.68
N ASN A 144 24.70 9.55 -19.26
CA ASN A 144 25.51 10.33 -20.18
C ASN A 144 24.91 10.27 -21.58
N GLN A 145 24.68 11.44 -22.18
CA GLN A 145 24.26 11.56 -23.57
C GLN A 145 24.96 12.72 -24.26
N GLU A 146 25.04 12.61 -25.58
CA GLU A 146 25.39 13.72 -26.44
C GLU A 146 24.11 14.35 -26.98
N VAL A 147 23.92 15.64 -26.71
CA VAL A 147 22.80 16.45 -27.21
C VAL A 147 23.41 17.67 -27.90
N ASP A 148 23.11 17.85 -29.19
CA ASP A 148 23.61 18.96 -30.01
C ASP A 148 25.14 19.14 -29.95
N GLY A 149 25.89 18.02 -29.96
CA GLY A 149 27.36 18.01 -29.92
C GLY A 149 27.97 18.29 -28.54
N LYS A 150 27.15 18.40 -27.49
CA LYS A 150 27.61 18.56 -26.10
C LYS A 150 27.32 17.31 -25.30
N GLN A 151 28.30 16.85 -24.53
CA GLN A 151 28.06 15.82 -23.53
C GLN A 151 27.32 16.42 -22.33
N LEU A 152 26.16 15.86 -22.03
CA LEU A 152 25.33 16.17 -20.87
C LEU A 152 25.19 14.91 -20.02
N THR A 153 25.26 15.10 -18.71
CA THR A 153 25.00 14.03 -17.73
C THR A 153 23.75 14.37 -16.95
N ALA A 154 22.64 13.73 -17.34
CA ALA A 154 21.43 13.76 -16.54
C ALA A 154 21.65 12.90 -15.28
N THR A 155 21.22 13.40 -14.13
CA THR A 155 21.36 12.70 -12.86
C THR A 155 20.00 12.49 -12.22
N VAL A 156 19.74 11.27 -11.77
CA VAL A 156 18.51 10.92 -11.05
C VAL A 156 18.91 10.38 -9.69
N THR A 157 18.42 10.99 -8.62
CA THR A 157 18.71 10.56 -7.24
C THR A 157 17.44 10.02 -6.61
N CYS A 158 17.48 8.78 -6.10
CA CYS A 158 16.45 8.18 -5.26
C CYS A 158 16.98 8.07 -3.84
N LEU A 159 16.23 8.57 -2.86
CA LEU A 159 16.51 8.47 -1.43
C LEU A 159 15.35 7.72 -0.75
N ILE A 160 15.69 6.90 0.23
CA ILE A 160 14.72 6.24 1.10
C ILE A 160 15.13 6.49 2.55
N HIS A 161 14.22 7.06 3.31
CA HIS A 161 14.40 7.40 4.72
C HIS A 161 13.85 6.28 5.65
N PRO A 162 14.25 6.24 6.94
CA PRO A 162 13.81 5.21 7.88
C PRO A 162 12.30 5.18 8.12
N ASN A 163 11.63 6.32 7.98
CA ASN A 163 10.17 6.42 8.07
C ASN A 163 9.45 5.88 6.83
N GLY A 164 10.18 5.42 5.80
CA GLY A 164 9.63 4.93 4.54
C GLY A 164 9.33 6.02 3.51
N LYS A 165 9.67 7.28 3.79
CA LYS A 165 9.60 8.36 2.80
C LYS A 165 10.58 8.07 1.66
N ILE A 166 10.08 8.12 0.43
CA ILE A 166 10.86 7.95 -0.80
C ILE A 166 10.96 9.31 -1.47
N VAL A 167 12.15 9.71 -1.89
CA VAL A 167 12.39 10.97 -2.60
C VAL A 167 13.07 10.68 -3.92
N LEU A 168 12.55 11.23 -5.01
CA LEU A 168 13.15 11.21 -6.34
C LEU A 168 13.48 12.64 -6.76
N TYR A 169 14.72 12.89 -7.15
CA TYR A 169 15.18 14.18 -7.65
C TYR A 169 15.82 14.05 -9.03
N TYR A 170 15.44 14.95 -9.94
CA TYR A 170 15.88 14.98 -11.32
C TYR A 170 16.74 16.21 -11.57
N ASP A 171 17.97 15.99 -12.02
CA ASP A 171 18.95 17.04 -12.23
C ASP A 171 19.51 16.99 -13.64
N ASN A 172 19.73 18.17 -14.23
CA ASN A 172 20.26 18.33 -15.57
C ASN A 172 19.50 17.50 -16.63
N ILE A 173 18.18 17.42 -16.51
CA ILE A 173 17.33 16.74 -17.51
C ILE A 173 17.20 17.64 -18.76
N PRO A 174 17.76 17.25 -19.91
CA PRO A 174 17.56 17.90 -21.19
C PRO A 174 16.10 17.79 -21.66
N PRO A 175 15.60 18.76 -22.44
CA PRO A 175 14.23 18.77 -22.94
C PRO A 175 13.91 17.65 -23.95
N LYS A 176 14.94 17.06 -24.59
CA LYS A 176 14.79 15.91 -25.50
C LYS A 176 15.90 14.90 -25.23
N ILE A 177 15.52 13.76 -24.66
CA ILE A 177 16.39 12.61 -24.48
C ILE A 177 15.84 11.46 -25.30
N LYS A 178 16.66 10.90 -26.21
CA LYS A 178 16.31 9.66 -26.89
C LYS A 178 16.66 8.46 -26.00
N GLY A 179 15.84 7.42 -26.06
CA GLY A 179 16.14 6.14 -25.41
C GLY A 179 15.88 6.07 -23.90
N ILE A 180 15.32 7.12 -23.29
CA ILE A 180 14.81 7.12 -21.91
C ILE A 180 13.31 7.44 -21.94
N GLU A 181 12.54 6.75 -21.12
CA GLU A 181 11.14 7.06 -20.83
C GLU A 181 11.03 7.62 -19.41
N TRP A 182 10.62 8.88 -19.30
CA TRP A 182 10.52 9.65 -18.05
C TRP A 182 9.14 9.47 -17.40
N LYS A 183 8.82 8.21 -17.07
CA LYS A 183 7.58 7.85 -16.37
C LYS A 183 7.90 7.18 -15.06
N PRO A 184 8.21 7.97 -14.01
CA PRO A 184 8.48 7.39 -12.72
C PRO A 184 7.21 6.83 -12.12
N LYS A 185 7.38 5.73 -11.39
CA LYS A 185 6.30 5.10 -10.65
C LYS A 185 6.84 4.30 -9.48
N ILE A 186 6.04 4.22 -8.42
CA ILE A 186 6.22 3.24 -7.35
C ILE A 186 5.12 2.20 -7.46
N VAL A 187 5.48 0.94 -7.34
CA VAL A 187 4.57 -0.19 -7.49
C VAL A 187 4.68 -1.12 -6.30
N GLY A 188 3.55 -1.41 -5.67
CA GLY A 188 3.40 -2.43 -4.63
C GLY A 188 2.72 -3.68 -5.20
N LYS A 189 3.24 -4.87 -4.88
CA LYS A 189 2.67 -6.15 -5.30
C LYS A 189 2.07 -6.90 -4.11
N PHE A 190 0.87 -7.42 -4.28
CA PHE A 190 0.11 -8.14 -3.25
C PHE A 190 -0.29 -9.53 -3.73
N SER A 191 0.02 -10.57 -2.94
CA SER A 191 -0.23 -11.97 -3.32
C SER A 191 -1.62 -12.45 -2.89
N CYS A 192 -2.56 -12.49 -3.83
CA CYS A 192 -3.95 -12.86 -3.59
C CYS A 192 -4.19 -14.37 -3.71
N GLY A 193 -3.92 -15.16 -2.65
CA GLY A 193 -4.45 -16.52 -2.47
C GLY A 193 -4.40 -17.46 -3.70
N GLY A 194 -3.33 -17.40 -4.50
CA GLY A 194 -3.12 -18.27 -5.67
C GLY A 194 -3.55 -17.71 -7.04
N LYS A 195 -4.09 -16.49 -7.14
CA LYS A 195 -4.27 -15.77 -8.41
C LYS A 195 -3.12 -14.81 -8.67
N ASP A 196 -2.97 -14.36 -9.93
CA ASP A 196 -2.04 -13.28 -10.29
C ASP A 196 -2.19 -12.12 -9.30
N GLY A 197 -1.05 -11.72 -8.73
CA GLY A 197 -1.03 -10.71 -7.68
C GLY A 197 -1.67 -9.40 -8.14
N THR A 198 -2.29 -8.68 -7.20
CA THR A 198 -2.79 -7.33 -7.46
C THR A 198 -1.63 -6.35 -7.32
N GLU A 199 -1.57 -5.36 -8.20
CA GLU A 199 -0.59 -4.27 -8.13
C GLU A 199 -1.28 -2.96 -7.73
N SER A 200 -0.65 -2.20 -6.86
CA SER A 200 -0.92 -0.77 -6.68
C SER A 200 0.19 0.00 -7.35
N GLN A 201 -0.16 1.05 -8.08
CA GLN A 201 0.81 1.90 -8.77
C GLN A 201 0.51 3.36 -8.47
N VAL A 202 1.56 4.11 -8.17
CA VAL A 202 1.56 5.57 -8.14
C VAL A 202 2.39 6.02 -9.33
N THR A 203 1.79 6.72 -10.29
CA THR A 203 2.43 7.15 -11.52
C THR A 203 2.53 8.66 -11.59
N THR A 204 3.72 9.19 -11.91
CA THR A 204 3.86 10.62 -12.20
C THR A 204 3.74 10.86 -13.71
N PRO A 205 2.98 11.89 -14.15
CA PRO A 205 2.97 12.27 -15.55
C PRO A 205 4.33 12.79 -16.01
N GLU A 206 4.74 12.40 -17.22
CA GLU A 206 6.04 12.78 -17.82
C GLU A 206 6.24 14.29 -17.94
N THR A 207 5.15 15.05 -18.08
CA THR A 207 5.16 16.52 -18.18
C THR A 207 5.75 17.20 -16.95
N TRP A 208 5.78 16.52 -15.80
CA TRP A 208 6.37 17.03 -14.57
C TRP A 208 7.87 16.78 -14.45
N ILE A 209 8.47 15.97 -15.33
CA ILE A 209 9.87 15.54 -15.21
C ILE A 209 10.77 16.50 -16.00
N LYS A 210 11.41 17.42 -15.28
CA LYS A 210 12.43 18.35 -15.79
C LYS A 210 13.55 18.52 -14.77
N SER A 211 14.60 19.27 -15.14
CA SER A 211 15.66 19.61 -14.19
C SER A 211 15.08 20.39 -13.01
N GLY A 212 15.44 20.01 -11.79
CA GLY A 212 14.89 20.60 -10.56
C GLY A 212 13.58 19.99 -10.09
N THR A 213 13.06 18.92 -10.73
CA THR A 213 11.88 18.22 -10.22
C THR A 213 12.25 17.39 -8.98
N LEU A 214 11.56 17.67 -7.87
CA LEU A 214 11.58 16.88 -6.64
C LEU A 214 10.22 16.19 -6.48
N MET A 215 10.24 14.88 -6.27
CA MET A 215 9.05 14.11 -5.94
C MET A 215 9.25 13.42 -4.60
N GLU A 216 8.24 13.46 -3.75
CA GLU A 216 8.27 12.81 -2.45
C GLU A 216 7.05 11.92 -2.30
N TYR A 217 7.27 10.70 -1.83
CA TYR A 217 6.23 9.74 -1.50
C TYR A 217 6.29 9.49 -0.01
N GLU A 218 5.29 9.97 0.72
CA GLU A 218 5.19 9.78 2.15
C GLU A 218 4.21 8.64 2.46
N PRO A 219 4.63 7.61 3.20
CA PRO A 219 3.75 6.51 3.53
C PRO A 219 2.63 6.99 4.46
N ILE A 220 1.39 6.64 4.12
CA ILE A 220 0.23 6.91 4.96
C ILE A 220 0.26 5.92 6.12
N GLY A 221 0.70 6.39 7.30
CA GLY A 221 0.85 5.55 8.50
C GLY A 221 -0.47 4.93 8.97
N ASN A 222 -1.57 5.68 8.87
CA ASN A 222 -2.94 5.27 9.20
C ASN A 222 -3.84 5.61 8.00
N TYR A 223 -4.35 4.60 7.29
CA TYR A 223 -5.26 4.76 6.15
C TYR A 223 -6.61 4.18 6.56
N CYS A 224 -7.67 5.00 6.66
CA CYS A 224 -8.95 4.58 7.23
C CYS A 224 -9.50 3.28 6.61
N PRO A 225 -9.48 3.06 5.29
CA PRO A 225 -10.00 1.83 4.70
C PRO A 225 -9.24 0.54 5.05
N ILE A 226 -8.13 0.58 5.81
CA ILE A 226 -7.52 -0.65 6.38
C ILE A 226 -8.32 -1.25 7.54
N TYR A 227 -9.23 -0.47 8.13
CA TYR A 227 -10.01 -0.90 9.28
C TYR A 227 -11.33 -1.51 8.80
N THR A 228 -11.53 -2.78 9.12
CA THR A 228 -12.68 -3.58 8.67
C THR A 228 -13.77 -3.70 9.74
N SER A 229 -13.57 -3.04 10.88
CA SER A 229 -14.56 -2.92 11.95
C SER A 229 -14.84 -1.45 12.27
N SER A 230 -16.09 -1.17 12.66
CA SER A 230 -16.51 0.17 13.10
C SER A 230 -15.67 0.69 14.27
N GLU A 231 -15.35 -0.19 15.21
CA GLU A 231 -14.58 0.16 16.40
C GLU A 231 -13.13 0.53 16.08
N GLU A 232 -12.44 -0.27 15.25
CA GLU A 232 -11.08 0.06 14.84
C GLU A 232 -11.04 1.30 13.95
N CYS A 233 -12.05 1.47 13.10
CA CYS A 233 -12.22 2.66 12.26
C CYS A 233 -12.34 3.92 13.11
N GLN A 234 -13.20 3.91 14.13
CA GLN A 234 -13.37 5.07 15.02
C GLN A 234 -12.11 5.37 15.83
N ARG A 235 -11.42 4.32 16.32
CA ARG A 235 -10.14 4.47 17.07
C ARG A 235 -8.98 4.93 16.20
N ALA A 236 -9.06 4.75 14.89
CA ALA A 236 -8.02 5.15 13.95
C ALA A 236 -7.91 6.65 13.73
N THR A 237 -8.92 7.40 14.15
CA THR A 237 -8.93 8.86 14.11
C THR A 237 -7.76 9.39 14.94
N THR A 238 -6.93 10.23 14.32
CA THR A 238 -5.84 10.95 14.98
C THR A 238 -6.00 12.44 14.74
N SER A 239 -5.08 13.28 15.25
CA SER A 239 -5.10 14.72 14.97
C SER A 239 -5.03 15.06 13.48
N ASN A 240 -4.56 14.14 12.64
CA ASN A 240 -4.27 14.39 11.22
C ASN A 240 -5.19 13.60 10.27
N ILE A 241 -6.00 12.67 10.77
CA ILE A 241 -6.93 11.87 9.95
C ILE A 241 -8.20 11.61 10.75
N THR A 242 -9.34 11.91 10.15
CA THR A 242 -10.65 11.57 10.72
C THR A 242 -11.20 10.38 9.96
N CYS A 243 -11.35 9.26 10.66
CA CYS A 243 -11.90 8.04 10.08
C CYS A 243 -13.35 7.87 10.54
N PHE A 244 -14.25 7.68 9.58
CA PHE A 244 -15.65 7.39 9.85
C PHE A 244 -16.05 6.06 9.25
N TRP A 245 -16.93 5.35 9.95
CA TRP A 245 -17.45 4.07 9.51
C TRP A 245 -18.72 4.26 8.69
N CYS A 246 -18.79 3.65 7.51
CA CYS A 246 -20.00 3.62 6.70
C CYS A 246 -20.69 2.26 6.83
N ASP A 247 -21.73 2.18 7.66
CA ASP A 247 -22.44 0.93 7.96
C ASP A 247 -23.02 0.26 6.70
N LYS A 248 -23.57 1.05 5.78
CA LYS A 248 -24.19 0.56 4.54
C LYS A 248 -23.19 -0.14 3.61
N ALA A 249 -21.96 0.34 3.58
CA ALA A 249 -20.90 -0.20 2.73
C ALA A 249 -19.93 -1.12 3.51
N ASN A 250 -20.07 -1.19 4.84
CA ASN A 250 -19.20 -1.93 5.75
C ASN A 250 -17.71 -1.62 5.50
N ILE A 251 -17.39 -0.33 5.33
CA ILE A 251 -16.04 0.17 5.11
C ILE A 251 -15.74 1.37 6.00
N CYS A 252 -14.48 1.50 6.38
CA CYS A 252 -13.96 2.68 7.03
C CYS A 252 -13.44 3.69 5.99
N ILE A 253 -13.69 4.96 6.23
CA ILE A 253 -13.52 6.02 5.23
C ILE A 253 -12.84 7.23 5.88
N ASP A 254 -11.97 7.89 5.12
CA ASP A 254 -11.36 9.16 5.49
C ASP A 254 -12.31 10.34 5.18
N ASP A 255 -12.49 11.21 6.17
CA ASP A 255 -13.36 12.39 6.14
C ASP A 255 -12.72 13.62 5.46
N THR A 256 -11.40 13.60 5.19
CA THR A 256 -10.70 14.70 4.47
C THR A 256 -11.06 14.81 2.98
N ASP A 257 -12.15 14.15 2.57
CA ASP A 257 -12.58 14.02 1.18
C ASP A 257 -13.77 14.93 0.89
N GLN A 258 -13.52 16.21 0.60
CA GLN A 258 -14.57 17.21 0.33
C GLN A 258 -15.53 16.83 -0.82
N ASP A 259 -15.07 16.18 -1.89
CA ASP A 259 -15.95 15.70 -2.97
C ASP A 259 -16.85 14.56 -2.51
N ALA A 260 -16.33 13.77 -1.58
CA ALA A 260 -17.08 12.74 -0.96
C ALA A 260 -17.88 13.25 0.23
N HIS A 261 -17.59 14.39 0.85
CA HIS A 261 -18.43 15.00 1.88
C HIS A 261 -19.83 15.36 1.33
N ASN A 262 -19.91 15.76 0.05
CA ASN A 262 -21.17 16.05 -0.63
C ASN A 262 -21.91 14.80 -1.14
N THR A 263 -21.22 13.65 -1.25
CA THR A 263 -21.81 12.38 -1.73
C THR A 263 -21.96 11.30 -0.63
N LYS A 264 -21.19 11.41 0.48
CA LYS A 264 -21.02 10.43 1.59
C LYS A 264 -22.05 10.63 2.69
N VAL A 265 -22.49 11.86 2.98
CA VAL A 265 -23.46 12.06 4.07
C VAL A 265 -24.82 11.46 3.70
N ASN A 266 -25.27 11.59 2.45
CA ASN A 266 -26.60 11.12 2.05
C ASN A 266 -26.70 9.59 1.82
N ASN A 267 -25.58 8.88 1.65
CA ASN A 267 -25.58 7.43 1.40
C ASN A 267 -25.05 6.58 2.56
N CYS A 268 -24.28 7.16 3.50
CA CYS A 268 -23.85 6.49 4.72
C CYS A 268 -24.76 6.81 5.93
N HIS A 269 -25.42 7.98 5.96
CA HIS A 269 -26.47 8.26 6.94
C HIS A 269 -27.86 8.03 6.32
N ALA A 270 -28.47 6.89 6.65
CA ALA A 270 -29.92 6.75 6.54
C ALA A 270 -30.46 6.42 7.93
N LYS A 271 -30.78 7.49 8.68
CA LYS A 271 -31.86 7.64 9.66
C LYS A 271 -31.59 8.87 10.53
N ASN A 272 -32.31 9.97 10.28
CA ASN A 272 -32.67 10.84 11.39
C ASN A 272 -33.93 10.23 12.03
N PRO A 273 -33.94 9.95 13.35
CA PRO A 273 -35.17 9.94 14.10
C PRO A 273 -35.57 11.39 14.45
N ASP A 274 -36.82 11.72 14.13
CA ASP A 274 -37.64 12.81 14.63
C ASP A 274 -37.13 14.26 14.58
N VAL A 275 -37.70 15.04 13.65
CA VAL A 275 -38.17 16.40 13.95
C VAL A 275 -39.57 16.58 13.35
N ASN A 276 -40.54 16.83 14.23
CA ASN A 276 -41.89 17.26 13.89
C ASN A 276 -41.87 18.46 12.93
N ASP A 277 -42.56 18.38 11.79
CA ASP A 277 -43.48 19.46 11.44
C ASP A 277 -44.58 19.00 10.48
N LEU A 278 -45.79 19.46 10.80
CA LEU A 278 -47.05 19.20 10.10
C LEU A 278 -47.26 20.28 9.04
N SER A 279 -47.28 19.93 7.76
CA SER A 279 -48.09 20.64 6.75
C SER A 279 -48.26 19.85 5.45
N THR A 280 -49.46 19.31 5.30
CA THR A 280 -50.35 19.34 4.12
C THR A 280 -49.77 19.43 2.68
N GLN A 281 -50.12 18.38 1.91
CA GLN A 281 -50.85 18.41 0.63
C GLN A 281 -50.07 18.40 -0.72
N THR A 282 -50.17 17.24 -1.40
CA THR A 282 -50.36 16.96 -2.85
C THR A 282 -49.30 17.52 -3.84
N THR A 283 -48.66 16.70 -4.69
CA THR A 283 -49.22 16.18 -5.95
C THR A 283 -48.34 15.06 -6.52
N GLU A 284 -49.00 14.08 -7.12
CA GLU A 284 -48.47 12.97 -7.91
C GLU A 284 -47.64 13.47 -9.11
N GLU A 285 -46.52 12.82 -9.39
CA GLU A 285 -46.22 12.41 -10.77
C GLU A 285 -45.29 11.19 -10.73
N THR A 286 -45.71 10.18 -11.49
CA THR A 286 -45.09 8.87 -11.62
C THR A 286 -43.97 8.97 -12.64
N ASP A 287 -42.80 8.39 -12.37
CA ASP A 287 -42.03 7.79 -13.47
C ASP A 287 -41.22 6.59 -13.01
N GLN A 288 -41.52 5.46 -13.66
CA GLN A 288 -40.85 4.18 -13.53
C GLN A 288 -39.46 4.24 -14.18
N HIS A 289 -38.41 3.91 -13.44
CA HIS A 289 -37.21 3.32 -14.02
C HIS A 289 -36.61 2.22 -13.15
N SER A 290 -37.04 1.00 -13.47
CA SER A 290 -36.33 -0.29 -13.41
C SER A 290 -35.37 -0.59 -12.26
N ASN A 291 -35.85 -1.42 -11.31
CA ASN A 291 -35.05 -2.24 -10.41
C ASN A 291 -34.34 -3.36 -11.19
N MET A 292 -33.00 -3.29 -11.34
CA MET A 292 -32.21 -4.46 -11.76
C MET A 292 -30.85 -4.59 -11.05
N THR A 293 -30.50 -3.72 -10.11
CA THR A 293 -29.16 -3.72 -9.48
C THR A 293 -29.13 -4.34 -8.07
N THR A 294 -30.29 -4.50 -7.42
CA THR A 294 -30.38 -4.90 -6.01
C THR A 294 -30.23 -6.40 -5.79
N ASP A 295 -30.65 -7.24 -6.74
CA ASP A 295 -30.61 -8.71 -6.58
C ASP A 295 -29.17 -9.27 -6.67
N VAL A 296 -28.31 -8.71 -7.53
CA VAL A 296 -26.93 -9.22 -7.73
C VAL A 296 -26.04 -9.02 -6.49
N ASN A 297 -26.29 -7.97 -5.70
CA ASN A 297 -25.54 -7.70 -4.47
C ASN A 297 -26.02 -8.53 -3.28
N LYS A 298 -27.33 -8.83 -3.20
CA LYS A 298 -27.91 -9.62 -2.11
C LYS A 298 -27.47 -11.09 -2.21
N GLU A 299 -27.45 -11.65 -3.42
CA GLU A 299 -26.96 -13.02 -3.67
C GLU A 299 -25.46 -13.20 -3.33
N ASN A 300 -24.63 -12.18 -3.58
CA ASN A 300 -23.19 -12.24 -3.26
C ASN A 300 -22.90 -12.14 -1.75
N LEU A 301 -23.69 -11.36 -1.01
CA LEU A 301 -23.57 -11.25 0.46
C LEU A 301 -24.02 -12.54 1.17
N GLU A 302 -25.10 -13.17 0.71
CA GLU A 302 -25.55 -14.46 1.26
C GLU A 302 -24.56 -15.60 1.00
N LYS A 303 -23.92 -15.63 -0.19
CA LYS A 303 -22.85 -16.59 -0.48
C LYS A 303 -21.61 -16.40 0.41
N LYS A 304 -21.23 -15.16 0.70
CA LYS A 304 -20.05 -14.83 1.53
C LYS A 304 -20.25 -15.21 3.01
N SER A 305 -21.45 -14.98 3.53
CA SER A 305 -21.87 -15.40 4.88
C SER A 305 -21.92 -16.93 5.02
N SER A 306 -22.47 -17.63 4.01
CA SER A 306 -22.54 -19.10 4.02
C SER A 306 -21.17 -19.77 4.00
N TRP A 307 -20.21 -19.28 3.22
CA TRP A 307 -18.90 -19.93 3.11
C TRP A 307 -18.12 -19.92 4.44
N TYR A 308 -18.24 -18.84 5.21
CA TYR A 308 -17.62 -18.71 6.53
C TYR A 308 -18.26 -19.64 7.56
N LEU A 309 -19.60 -19.68 7.62
CA LEU A 309 -20.35 -20.53 8.55
C LEU A 309 -20.14 -22.03 8.30
N TYR A 310 -20.11 -22.46 7.03
CA TYR A 310 -20.10 -23.89 6.69
C TYR A 310 -18.72 -24.50 6.46
N ILE A 311 -17.67 -23.71 6.23
CA ILE A 311 -16.32 -24.24 5.96
C ILE A 311 -15.32 -23.85 7.04
N VAL A 312 -15.29 -22.58 7.44
CA VAL A 312 -14.27 -22.08 8.37
C VAL A 312 -14.55 -22.56 9.80
N ILE A 313 -15.80 -22.49 10.26
CA ILE A 313 -16.17 -22.94 11.61
C ILE A 313 -15.89 -24.44 11.82
N PRO A 314 -16.28 -25.36 10.91
CA PRO A 314 -15.94 -26.78 11.06
C PRO A 314 -14.44 -27.06 11.06
N LEU A 315 -13.65 -26.34 10.26
CA LEU A 315 -12.19 -26.47 10.24
C LEU A 315 -11.55 -26.04 11.57
N ILE A 316 -12.04 -24.95 12.17
CA ILE A 316 -11.58 -24.51 13.49
C ILE A 316 -11.97 -25.54 14.56
N ILE A 317 -13.21 -26.04 14.53
CA ILE A 317 -13.69 -27.05 15.49
C ILE A 317 -12.88 -28.35 15.38
N THR A 318 -12.63 -28.84 14.16
CA THR A 318 -11.81 -30.04 13.94
C THR A 318 -10.36 -29.83 14.39
N PHE A 319 -9.76 -28.68 14.09
CA PHE A 319 -8.41 -28.37 14.56
C PHE A 319 -8.32 -28.34 16.08
N VAL A 320 -9.26 -27.66 16.76
CA VAL A 320 -9.33 -27.63 18.23
C VAL A 320 -9.55 -29.04 18.80
N GLY A 321 -10.45 -29.83 18.20
CA GLY A 321 -10.70 -31.21 18.60
C GLY A 321 -9.45 -32.10 18.50
N VAL A 322 -8.69 -31.99 17.41
CA VAL A 322 -7.43 -32.71 17.22
C VAL A 322 -6.38 -32.26 18.24
N CYS A 323 -6.25 -30.96 18.50
CA CYS A 323 -5.32 -30.45 19.51
C CYS A 323 -5.66 -30.92 20.92
N VAL A 324 -6.94 -30.89 21.31
CA VAL A 324 -7.40 -31.35 22.62
C VAL A 324 -7.20 -32.87 22.74
N GLY A 325 -7.54 -33.64 21.70
CA GLY A 325 -7.32 -35.09 21.66
C GLY A 325 -5.83 -35.45 21.80
N PHE A 326 -4.95 -34.70 21.14
CA PHE A 326 -3.50 -34.91 21.24
C PHE A 326 -2.96 -34.59 22.64
N LEU A 327 -3.50 -33.56 23.30
CA LEU A 327 -3.15 -33.23 24.68
C LEU A 327 -3.61 -34.30 25.68
N ILE A 328 -4.84 -34.81 25.52
CA ILE A 328 -5.37 -35.88 26.36
C ILE A 328 -4.59 -37.18 26.15
N TRP A 329 -4.31 -37.55 24.89
CA TRP A 329 -3.51 -38.74 24.58
C TRP A 329 -2.10 -38.62 25.18
N ARG A 330 -1.44 -37.46 25.01
CA ARG A 330 -0.12 -37.22 25.59
C ARG A 330 -0.14 -37.27 27.12
N TRP A 331 -1.22 -36.84 27.76
CA TRP A 331 -1.38 -36.91 29.21
C TRP A 331 -1.57 -38.36 29.68
N LEU A 332 -2.42 -39.15 29.02
CA LEU A 332 -2.64 -40.57 29.32
C LEU A 332 -1.39 -41.42 29.07
N HIS A 333 -0.69 -41.20 27.95
CA HIS A 333 0.56 -41.90 27.66
C HIS A 333 1.66 -41.58 28.69
N LYS A 334 1.68 -40.37 29.25
CA LYS A 334 2.63 -40.01 30.30
C LYS A 334 2.27 -40.66 31.65
N ARG A 335 0.98 -40.86 31.93
CA ARG A 335 0.48 -41.55 33.13
C ARG A 335 0.78 -43.05 33.11
N ASN A 336 0.62 -43.72 31.95
CA ASN A 336 0.95 -45.15 31.83
C ASN A 336 2.45 -45.44 31.99
N ARG A 337 3.34 -44.49 31.68
CA ARG A 337 4.80 -44.63 31.91
C ARG A 337 5.24 -44.37 33.36
N SER A 338 4.34 -43.96 34.25
CA SER A 338 4.64 -43.77 35.68
C SER A 338 4.10 -44.89 36.57
N GLU A 339 3.46 -45.91 35.97
CA GLU A 339 2.96 -47.11 36.65
C GLU A 339 3.77 -48.38 36.27
N GLU A 340 4.80 -48.24 35.43
CA GLU A 340 5.99 -49.12 35.34
C GLU A 340 7.14 -48.49 36.11
#